data_AF-A0A6L7QET4-F1
#
_entry.id   AF-A0A6L7QET4-F1
#
_cell.length_a   1.000
_cell.length_b   1.000
_cell.length_c   1.000
_cell.angle_alpha   90.00
_cell.angle_beta   90.00
_cell.angle_gamma   90.00
#
_symmetry.space_group_name_H-M   'P 1'
#
loop_
_entity.id
_entity.type
_entity.pdbx_description
1 polymer ?
#
loop_
_entity_poly.entity_id
_entity_poly.type
_entity_poly.pdbx_seq_one_letter_code
_entity_poly.pdbx_strand_id
1 'polypeptide(L)'
;MSSGAIGMLETRGMASLMASTDAMLKAAEVQLCGRHGIGSGWLTAVIAGQVADVEAAIRVGEVEANRTGELIGAQVVPRPDARATDAMPHATGLGAEQVQPQAIGLLETQGLTPLVAGADAMLKAAQAELGGWAFIGGALCHAPIFGDVAAVQTALEVGRQAAERIGTVYATLVLPQPSAGLGPLLPPAPAVEPRSTGALGLIETIGYATVVGSADAMLKAADVQIERLSIGSGGRIAALATGHLDDVQAAVRAGAEAATALGELDASAVVSRPDPALVARFATAAEGLGAGARQAMGLIETRSTVALVRAVDRMLKAAAVEYEGSYKVGYYLTAAVVRGDVGAVQVAIDAGREEAVEHGELVSAYAIPQPYSGLEGRLPHV
;
A
#
# COMPACT_ATOMS: atom_id res chain seq x y z
N MET A 1 -17.26 24.86 25.49
CA MET A 1 -16.23 23.83 25.23
C MET A 1 -14.96 24.32 25.88
N SER A 2 -14.38 23.52 26.78
CA SER A 2 -13.28 23.94 27.66
C SER A 2 -12.08 24.47 26.87
N SER A 3 -11.36 25.41 27.46
CA SER A 3 -10.14 26.07 26.97
C SER A 3 -8.92 25.13 26.84
N GLY A 4 -9.07 24.03 26.11
CA GLY A 4 -8.03 23.04 25.88
C GLY A 4 -7.00 23.48 24.85
N ALA A 5 -5.98 22.64 24.64
CA ALA A 5 -5.04 22.76 23.54
C ALA A 5 -5.15 21.56 22.61
N ILE A 6 -4.66 21.74 21.39
CA ILE A 6 -4.29 20.63 20.51
C ILE A 6 -2.76 20.57 20.40
N GLY A 7 -2.23 19.36 20.38
CA GLY A 7 -0.84 19.07 20.06
C GLY A 7 -0.79 18.30 18.76
N MET A 8 0.13 18.67 17.88
CA MET A 8 0.35 18.01 16.60
C MET A 8 1.79 17.55 16.55
N LEU A 9 2.02 16.28 16.24
CA LEU A 9 3.34 15.73 16.04
C LEU A 9 3.36 15.00 14.71
N GLU A 10 4.26 15.41 13.83
CA GLU A 10 4.42 14.93 12.47
C GLU A 10 5.76 14.20 12.31
N THR A 11 5.72 12.99 11.76
CA THR A 11 6.89 12.16 11.50
C THR A 11 6.84 11.59 10.09
N ARG A 12 7.98 11.12 9.60
CA ARG A 12 8.03 10.23 8.44
C ARG A 12 7.98 8.78 8.90
N GLY A 13 6.90 8.09 8.54
CA GLY A 13 6.67 6.68 8.81
C GLY A 13 5.80 6.41 10.04
N MET A 14 5.21 5.22 10.08
CA MET A 14 4.26 4.83 11.13
C MET A 14 4.96 4.42 12.42
N ALA A 15 6.15 3.82 12.34
CA ALA A 15 6.91 3.41 13.52
C ALA A 15 7.19 4.60 14.45
N SER A 16 7.74 5.69 13.92
CA SER A 16 8.05 6.89 14.70
C SER A 16 6.79 7.56 15.25
N LEU A 17 5.73 7.63 14.44
CA LEU A 17 4.43 8.19 14.87
C LEU A 17 3.82 7.39 16.03
N MET A 18 3.82 6.06 15.93
CA MET A 18 3.21 5.20 16.92
C MET A 18 3.98 5.22 18.23
N ALA A 19 5.32 5.20 18.17
CA ALA A 19 6.18 5.29 19.36
C ALA A 19 6.03 6.63 20.09
N SER A 20 6.10 7.73 19.34
CA SER A 20 5.91 9.07 19.90
C SER A 20 4.51 9.25 20.47
N THR A 21 3.46 8.75 19.80
CA THR A 21 2.09 8.81 20.33
C THR A 21 1.92 7.99 21.60
N ASP A 22 2.51 6.80 21.68
CA ASP A 22 2.50 6.00 22.91
C ASP A 22 3.15 6.75 24.08
N ALA A 23 4.31 7.36 23.83
CA ALA A 23 5.02 8.14 24.84
C ALA A 23 4.24 9.39 25.27
N MET A 24 3.58 10.09 24.32
CA MET A 24 2.70 11.23 24.61
C MET A 24 1.54 10.84 25.53
N LEU A 25 0.85 9.74 25.23
CA LEU A 25 -0.29 9.24 26.01
C LEU A 25 0.12 8.76 27.42
N LYS A 26 1.36 8.31 27.60
CA LYS A 26 1.92 7.91 28.91
C LYS A 26 2.42 9.09 29.74
N ALA A 27 2.77 10.20 29.09
CA ALA A 27 3.42 11.32 29.75
C ALA A 27 2.46 12.29 30.44
N ALA A 28 1.22 12.43 29.94
CA ALA A 28 0.25 13.38 30.44
C ALA A 28 -1.20 12.95 30.13
N GLU A 29 -2.17 13.61 30.76
CA GLU A 29 -3.60 13.39 30.53
C GLU A 29 -4.05 14.01 29.20
N VAL A 30 -3.72 13.33 28.10
CA VAL A 30 -4.06 13.71 26.73
C VAL A 30 -4.73 12.56 25.99
N GLN A 31 -5.51 12.89 24.97
CA GLN A 31 -6.21 11.91 24.14
C GLN A 31 -5.78 12.05 22.68
N LEU A 32 -5.55 10.94 21.99
CA LEU A 32 -5.41 10.93 20.55
C LEU A 32 -6.75 11.24 19.90
N CYS A 33 -6.82 12.35 19.15
CA CYS A 33 -8.03 12.82 18.47
C CYS A 33 -8.08 12.36 17.01
N GLY A 34 -6.92 12.18 16.38
CA GLY A 34 -6.87 11.72 15.00
C GLY A 34 -5.45 11.53 14.48
N ARG A 35 -5.39 10.94 13.28
CA ARG A 35 -4.18 10.83 12.47
C ARG A 35 -4.46 11.37 11.07
N HIS A 36 -3.50 12.09 10.52
CA HIS A 36 -3.54 12.55 9.13
C HIS A 36 -2.28 12.11 8.37
N GLY A 37 -2.39 11.96 7.06
CA GLY A 37 -1.25 11.70 6.19
C GLY A 37 -1.36 12.52 4.91
N ILE A 38 -0.28 13.17 4.51
CA ILE A 38 -0.26 14.08 3.35
C ILE A 38 0.51 13.50 2.15
N GLY A 39 0.89 12.22 2.22
CA GLY A 39 1.75 11.56 1.24
C GLY A 39 3.22 11.57 1.65
N SER A 40 4.08 11.02 0.78
CA SER A 40 5.54 10.94 1.00
C SER A 40 6.00 10.30 2.33
N GLY A 41 5.13 9.53 2.97
CA GLY A 41 5.42 8.89 4.26
C GLY A 41 5.10 9.77 5.47
N TRP A 42 4.65 11.01 5.26
CA TRP A 42 4.41 11.97 6.33
C TRP A 42 3.08 11.71 6.99
N LEU A 43 3.12 11.56 8.32
CA LEU A 43 1.98 11.31 9.16
C LEU A 43 1.97 12.27 10.33
N THR A 44 0.80 12.79 10.68
CA THR A 44 0.58 13.65 11.84
C THR A 44 -0.35 12.95 12.83
N ALA A 45 0.04 12.89 14.10
CA ALA A 45 -0.82 12.52 15.21
C ALA A 45 -1.30 13.80 15.90
N VAL A 46 -2.59 13.86 16.20
CA VAL A 46 -3.19 15.01 16.88
C VAL A 46 -3.73 14.59 18.23
N ILE A 47 -3.23 15.21 19.29
CA ILE A 47 -3.68 14.99 20.66
C ILE A 47 -4.43 16.22 21.19
N ALA A 48 -5.33 16.03 22.14
CA ALA A 48 -5.98 17.13 22.86
C ALA A 48 -5.99 16.89 24.37
N GLY A 49 -6.02 17.99 25.13
CA GLY A 49 -6.00 17.99 26.59
C GLY A 49 -5.95 19.42 27.14
N GLN A 50 -5.59 19.57 28.42
CA GLN A 50 -5.26 20.89 28.96
C GLN A 50 -3.94 21.38 28.34
N VAL A 51 -3.76 22.71 28.28
CA VAL A 51 -2.57 23.31 27.65
C VAL A 51 -1.27 22.73 28.22
N ALA A 52 -1.15 22.66 29.55
CA ALA A 52 0.04 22.15 30.22
C ALA A 52 0.30 20.65 29.92
N ASP A 53 -0.76 19.84 29.87
CA ASP A 53 -0.66 18.40 29.58
C ASP A 53 -0.22 18.17 28.12
N VAL A 54 -0.80 18.91 27.18
CA VAL A 54 -0.44 18.84 25.77
C VAL A 54 1.00 19.29 25.53
N GLU A 55 1.44 20.38 26.17
CA GLU A 55 2.84 20.81 26.11
C GLU A 55 3.80 19.77 26.69
N ALA A 56 3.44 19.13 27.80
CA ALA A 56 4.25 18.07 28.40
C ALA A 56 4.33 16.84 27.49
N ALA A 57 3.19 16.39 26.97
CA ALA A 57 3.10 15.28 26.04
C ALA A 57 3.96 15.55 24.79
N ILE A 58 3.76 16.69 24.11
CA ILE A 58 4.50 17.01 22.87
C ILE A 58 6.02 17.01 23.10
N ARG A 59 6.52 17.56 24.21
CA ARG A 59 7.95 17.50 24.54
C ARG A 59 8.48 16.07 24.63
N VAL A 60 7.73 15.17 25.25
CA VAL A 60 8.10 13.75 25.33
C VAL A 60 8.01 13.07 23.96
N GLY A 61 6.95 13.37 23.21
CA GLY A 61 6.74 12.87 21.85
C GLY A 61 7.87 13.27 20.91
N GLU A 62 8.35 14.51 20.96
CA GLU A 62 9.46 15.01 20.14
C GLU A 62 10.75 14.23 20.39
N VAL A 63 11.08 13.97 21.67
CA VAL A 63 12.26 13.18 22.04
C VAL A 63 12.14 11.76 21.48
N GLU A 64 10.96 11.15 21.63
CA GLU A 64 10.73 9.78 21.17
C GLU A 64 10.71 9.67 19.64
N ALA A 65 10.13 10.64 18.94
CA ALA A 65 10.11 10.70 17.49
C ALA A 65 11.53 10.77 16.92
N ASN A 66 12.37 11.68 17.45
CA ASN A 66 13.78 11.79 17.05
C ASN A 66 14.61 10.54 17.37
N ARG A 67 14.24 9.80 18.42
CA ARG A 67 14.92 8.55 18.79
C ARG A 67 14.56 7.39 17.85
N THR A 68 13.32 7.35 17.38
CA THR A 68 12.75 6.20 16.66
C THR A 68 12.66 6.38 15.15
N GLY A 69 12.78 7.61 14.64
CA GLY A 69 12.74 7.90 13.22
C GLY A 69 12.94 9.39 12.93
N GLU A 70 12.30 9.87 11.88
CA GLU A 70 12.42 11.26 11.41
C GLU A 70 11.24 12.09 11.92
N LEU A 71 11.52 13.04 12.82
CA LEU A 71 10.58 14.10 13.21
C LEU A 71 10.54 15.17 12.12
N ILE A 72 9.35 15.46 11.63
CA ILE A 72 9.12 16.53 10.64
C ILE A 72 8.74 17.84 11.35
N GLY A 73 7.87 17.76 12.36
CA GLY A 73 7.45 18.93 13.11
C GLY A 73 6.62 18.56 14.33
N ALA A 74 6.64 19.41 15.34
CA ALA A 74 5.79 19.27 16.52
C ALA A 74 5.36 20.66 16.99
N GLN A 75 4.09 20.84 17.30
CA GLN A 75 3.52 22.14 17.67
C GLN A 75 2.34 21.99 18.64
N VAL A 76 2.18 23.00 19.50
CA VAL A 76 1.03 23.14 20.40
C VAL A 76 0.25 24.38 20.01
N VAL A 77 -1.07 24.24 19.88
CA VAL A 77 -1.97 25.38 19.70
C VAL A 77 -2.86 25.49 20.93
N PRO A 78 -2.58 26.46 21.83
CA PRO A 78 -3.41 26.69 22.99
C PRO A 78 -4.71 27.40 22.59
N ARG A 79 -5.85 26.90 23.07
CA ARG A 79 -7.18 27.47 22.82
C ARG A 79 -7.42 27.69 21.31
N PRO A 80 -7.35 26.63 20.49
CA PRO A 80 -7.56 26.77 19.05
C PRO A 80 -8.97 27.29 18.75
N ASP A 81 -9.09 28.05 17.66
CA ASP A 81 -10.41 28.53 17.21
C ASP A 81 -11.30 27.34 16.84
N ALA A 82 -12.54 27.35 17.33
CA ALA A 82 -13.48 26.24 17.14
C ALA A 82 -13.79 25.98 15.66
N ARG A 83 -13.87 27.02 14.82
CA ARG A 83 -14.11 26.83 13.38
C ARG A 83 -12.94 26.14 12.70
N ALA A 84 -11.72 26.40 13.17
CA ALA A 84 -10.54 25.73 12.66
C ALA A 84 -10.55 24.25 13.07
N THR A 85 -10.81 23.92 14.34
CA THR A 85 -10.87 22.52 14.79
C THR A 85 -12.00 21.73 14.15
N ASP A 86 -13.17 22.33 13.98
CA ASP A 86 -14.34 21.66 13.39
C ASP A 86 -14.16 21.41 11.89
N ALA A 87 -13.46 22.31 11.18
CA ALA A 87 -13.20 22.17 9.75
C ALA A 87 -12.00 21.27 9.43
N MET A 88 -11.10 21.04 10.40
CA MET A 88 -9.91 20.24 10.17
C MET A 88 -10.21 18.73 10.27
N PRO A 89 -9.67 17.91 9.36
CA PRO A 89 -10.01 16.49 9.24
C PRO A 89 -9.49 15.60 10.39
N HIS A 90 -8.87 16.18 11.44
CA HIS A 90 -8.38 15.43 12.59
C HIS A 90 -9.41 15.27 13.72
N ALA A 91 -10.59 15.90 13.61
CA ALA A 91 -11.64 15.85 14.64
C ALA A 91 -12.70 14.76 14.38
N THR A 92 -12.62 14.04 13.26
CA THR A 92 -13.66 13.09 12.84
C THR A 92 -13.29 11.64 13.11
N GLY A 93 -13.90 11.08 14.18
CA GLY A 93 -14.37 9.70 14.23
C GLY A 93 -13.31 8.61 14.30
N LEU A 94 -12.66 8.46 15.46
CA LEU A 94 -11.93 7.25 15.80
C LEU A 94 -12.91 6.16 16.25
N GLY A 95 -13.59 5.54 15.29
CA GLY A 95 -14.29 4.28 15.51
C GLY A 95 -13.37 3.12 15.20
N ALA A 96 -12.60 2.65 16.17
CA ALA A 96 -11.87 1.39 16.08
C ALA A 96 -12.13 0.56 17.34
N GLU A 97 -12.33 -0.75 17.17
CA GLU A 97 -12.38 -1.72 18.26
C GLU A 97 -11.20 -1.49 19.22
N GLN A 98 -11.48 -1.53 20.52
CA GLN A 98 -10.45 -1.47 21.55
C GLN A 98 -9.67 -2.79 21.55
N VAL A 99 -8.73 -2.94 20.62
CA VAL A 99 -7.68 -3.94 20.72
C VAL A 99 -6.65 -3.38 21.69
N GLN A 100 -6.51 -4.01 22.85
CA GLN A 100 -5.53 -3.65 23.86
C GLN A 100 -4.51 -4.79 23.99
N PRO A 101 -3.56 -4.91 23.05
CA PRO A 101 -2.63 -6.02 23.03
C PRO A 101 -1.58 -5.86 24.13
N GLN A 102 -0.96 -6.97 24.55
CA GLN A 102 0.11 -6.94 25.54
C GLN A 102 1.37 -6.23 25.01
N ALA A 103 1.70 -6.46 23.74
CA ALA A 103 2.74 -5.79 22.99
C ALA A 103 2.32 -5.58 21.53
N ILE A 104 2.83 -4.51 20.92
CA ILE A 104 2.72 -4.26 19.47
C ILE A 104 4.11 -4.38 18.85
N GLY A 105 4.22 -5.17 17.80
CA GLY A 105 5.32 -5.13 16.86
C GLY A 105 4.91 -4.44 15.58
N LEU A 106 5.76 -3.62 14.97
CA LEU A 106 5.51 -3.01 13.67
C LEU A 106 6.67 -3.33 12.72
N LEU A 107 6.35 -3.86 11.55
CA LEU A 107 7.26 -3.93 10.41
C LEU A 107 6.83 -2.90 9.39
N GLU A 108 7.73 -2.00 8.99
CA GLU A 108 7.50 -0.99 7.98
C GLU A 108 8.53 -1.12 6.86
N THR A 109 8.07 -1.22 5.62
CA THR A 109 8.90 -1.45 4.44
C THR A 109 8.59 -0.46 3.34
N GLN A 110 9.53 -0.30 2.41
CA GLN A 110 9.27 0.36 1.14
C GLN A 110 8.85 -0.70 0.13
N GLY A 111 7.55 -0.72 -0.21
CA GLY A 111 6.93 -1.72 -1.07
C GLY A 111 6.21 -2.82 -0.31
N LEU A 112 5.15 -3.35 -0.91
CA LEU A 112 4.28 -4.38 -0.35
C LEU A 112 4.93 -5.77 -0.37
N THR A 113 5.75 -6.07 -1.38
CA THR A 113 6.40 -7.38 -1.51
C THR A 113 7.29 -7.73 -0.31
N PRO A 114 8.25 -6.87 0.11
CA PRO A 114 9.02 -7.14 1.33
C PRO A 114 8.13 -7.17 2.59
N LEU A 115 7.04 -6.38 2.65
CA LEU A 115 6.12 -6.41 3.79
C LEU A 115 5.45 -7.77 3.94
N VAL A 116 4.92 -8.33 2.84
CA VAL A 116 4.20 -9.61 2.84
C VAL A 116 5.12 -10.75 3.24
N ALA A 117 6.32 -10.80 2.67
CA ALA A 117 7.30 -11.82 3.00
C ALA A 117 7.79 -11.71 4.45
N GLY A 118 8.01 -10.48 4.93
CA GLY A 118 8.33 -10.23 6.33
C GLY A 118 7.21 -10.66 7.27
N ALA A 119 5.95 -10.31 6.95
CA ALA A 119 4.79 -10.67 7.76
C ALA A 119 4.57 -12.19 7.83
N ASP A 120 4.75 -12.92 6.73
CA ASP A 120 4.70 -14.40 6.74
C ASP A 120 5.75 -14.98 7.69
N ALA A 121 6.98 -14.46 7.61
CA ALA A 121 8.08 -14.92 8.45
C ALA A 121 7.86 -14.57 9.93
N MET A 122 7.25 -13.41 10.24
CA MET A 122 6.84 -13.04 11.60
C MET A 122 5.87 -14.08 12.19
N LEU A 123 4.81 -14.43 11.45
CA LEU A 123 3.79 -15.37 11.89
C LEU A 123 4.32 -16.79 12.09
N LYS A 124 5.30 -17.20 11.28
CA LYS A 124 5.94 -18.52 11.39
C LYS A 124 7.00 -18.61 12.49
N ALA A 125 7.53 -17.47 12.94
CA ALA A 125 8.64 -17.43 13.89
C ALA A 125 8.21 -17.50 15.35
N ALA A 126 7.04 -16.94 15.69
CA ALA A 126 6.53 -16.92 17.05
C ALA A 126 5.01 -16.86 17.10
N GLN A 127 4.44 -17.12 18.27
CA GLN A 127 3.00 -16.99 18.49
C GLN A 127 2.61 -15.50 18.51
N ALA A 128 2.28 -14.98 17.33
CA ALA A 128 1.85 -13.60 17.13
C ALA A 128 0.60 -13.56 16.24
N GLU A 129 -0.23 -12.55 16.43
CA GLU A 129 -1.39 -12.27 15.61
C GLU A 129 -1.05 -11.12 14.66
N LEU A 130 -1.33 -11.28 13.36
CA LEU A 130 -1.22 -10.18 12.39
C LEU A 130 -2.48 -9.32 12.49
N GLY A 131 -2.33 -8.04 12.85
CA GLY A 131 -3.46 -7.12 12.94
C GLY A 131 -4.04 -6.81 11.57
N GLY A 132 -3.27 -6.14 10.73
CA GLY A 132 -3.67 -5.76 9.38
C GLY A 132 -2.48 -5.19 8.65
N TRP A 133 -2.74 -4.34 7.66
CA TRP A 133 -1.69 -3.59 7.00
C TRP A 133 -2.26 -2.36 6.32
N ALA A 134 -1.42 -1.35 6.09
CA ALA A 134 -1.81 -0.17 5.33
C ALA A 134 -0.63 0.47 4.62
N PHE A 135 -0.93 1.16 3.52
CA PHE A 135 -0.02 2.14 2.93
C PHE A 135 -0.01 3.42 3.76
N ILE A 136 1.15 4.04 3.84
CA ILE A 136 1.38 5.30 4.54
C ILE A 136 1.47 6.45 3.52
N GLY A 137 2.29 6.24 2.48
CA GLY A 137 2.68 7.25 1.51
C GLY A 137 4.15 7.12 1.15
N GLY A 138 4.57 7.64 -0.01
CA GLY A 138 5.98 7.58 -0.42
C GLY A 138 6.53 6.16 -0.58
N ALA A 139 5.69 5.23 -1.05
CA ALA A 139 5.95 3.79 -1.14
C ALA A 139 6.09 3.06 0.22
N LEU A 140 5.90 3.73 1.36
CA LEU A 140 5.91 3.08 2.66
C LEU A 140 4.59 2.36 2.96
N CYS A 141 4.71 1.17 3.53
CA CYS A 141 3.60 0.39 4.09
C CYS A 141 4.04 -0.29 5.38
N HIS A 142 3.08 -0.62 6.23
CA HIS A 142 3.35 -1.26 7.52
C HIS A 142 2.35 -2.37 7.85
N ALA A 143 2.78 -3.30 8.69
CA ALA A 143 1.96 -4.37 9.24
C ALA A 143 2.27 -4.54 10.73
N PRO A 144 1.28 -4.31 11.63
CA PRO A 144 1.46 -4.61 13.03
C PRO A 144 1.18 -6.09 13.35
N ILE A 145 1.93 -6.60 14.31
CA ILE A 145 1.67 -7.87 14.98
C ILE A 145 1.41 -7.65 16.47
N PHE A 146 0.65 -8.56 17.08
CA PHE A 146 0.31 -8.56 18.50
C PHE A 146 0.74 -9.86 19.17
N GLY A 147 1.14 -9.78 20.44
CA GLY A 147 1.53 -10.95 21.21
C GLY A 147 2.13 -10.55 22.55
N ASP A 148 2.78 -11.49 23.21
CA ASP A 148 3.68 -11.15 24.31
C ASP A 148 4.96 -10.46 23.77
N VAL A 149 5.69 -9.78 24.66
CA VAL A 149 6.87 -8.99 24.26
C VAL A 149 7.95 -9.85 23.61
N ALA A 150 8.18 -11.08 24.10
CA ALA A 150 9.25 -11.94 23.60
C ALA A 150 8.91 -12.53 22.23
N ALA A 151 7.65 -12.92 22.02
CA ALA A 151 7.12 -13.38 20.75
C ALA A 151 7.18 -12.27 19.70
N VAL A 152 6.76 -11.05 20.05
CA VAL A 152 6.83 -9.88 19.17
C VAL A 152 8.27 -9.57 18.76
N GLN A 153 9.21 -9.55 19.71
CA GLN A 153 10.63 -9.30 19.42
C GLN A 153 11.23 -10.36 18.49
N THR A 154 10.94 -11.64 18.78
CA THR A 154 11.43 -12.76 17.97
C THR A 154 10.85 -12.73 16.56
N ALA A 155 9.53 -12.52 16.45
CA ALA A 155 8.84 -12.41 15.18
C ALA A 155 9.41 -11.27 14.33
N LEU A 156 9.55 -10.07 14.91
CA LEU A 156 10.07 -8.91 14.17
C LEU A 156 11.49 -9.08 13.68
N GLU A 157 12.37 -9.71 14.47
CA GLU A 157 13.75 -9.93 14.01
C GLU A 157 13.79 -10.87 12.80
N VAL A 158 13.03 -11.97 12.83
CA VAL A 158 12.94 -12.90 11.70
C VAL A 158 12.24 -12.25 10.49
N GLY A 159 11.17 -11.49 10.74
CA GLY A 159 10.41 -10.75 9.72
C GLY A 159 11.25 -9.69 9.01
N ARG A 160 12.02 -8.90 9.78
CA ARG A 160 12.96 -7.90 9.26
C ARG A 160 13.98 -8.54 8.32
N GLN A 161 14.64 -9.60 8.77
CA GLN A 161 15.63 -10.31 7.95
C GLN A 161 15.00 -10.90 6.67
N ALA A 162 13.76 -11.37 6.72
CA ALA A 162 13.05 -11.88 5.55
C ALA A 162 12.69 -10.78 4.55
N ALA A 163 12.23 -9.63 5.04
CA ALA A 163 11.92 -8.47 4.22
C ALA A 163 13.19 -7.88 3.56
N GLU A 164 14.30 -7.75 4.30
CA GLU A 164 15.59 -7.23 3.82
C GLU A 164 16.20 -8.04 2.67
N ARG A 165 15.86 -9.33 2.56
CA ARG A 165 16.30 -10.17 1.42
C ARG A 165 15.60 -9.81 0.11
N ILE A 166 14.47 -9.11 0.18
CA ILE A 166 13.61 -8.80 -0.97
C ILE A 166 13.64 -7.32 -1.31
N GLY A 167 13.57 -6.45 -0.30
CA GLY A 167 13.51 -5.01 -0.50
C GLY A 167 13.90 -4.24 0.76
N THR A 168 13.60 -2.95 0.77
CA THR A 168 14.02 -2.06 1.86
C THR A 168 13.08 -2.15 3.05
N VAL A 169 13.60 -2.51 4.22
CA VAL A 169 12.94 -2.24 5.51
C VAL A 169 13.21 -0.79 5.89
N TYR A 170 12.14 -0.03 6.13
CA TYR A 170 12.25 1.37 6.55
C TYR A 170 12.41 1.47 8.07
N ALA A 171 11.57 0.75 8.82
CA ALA A 171 11.61 0.77 10.28
C ALA A 171 11.01 -0.50 10.89
N THR A 172 11.43 -0.78 12.12
CA THR A 172 10.78 -1.76 13.00
C THR A 172 10.53 -1.13 14.36
N LEU A 173 9.42 -1.48 15.01
CA LEU A 173 9.07 -0.98 16.33
C LEU A 173 8.60 -2.11 17.24
N VAL A 174 9.02 -2.09 18.50
CA VAL A 174 8.43 -2.90 19.57
C VAL A 174 7.91 -1.94 20.64
N LEU A 175 6.60 -1.97 20.90
CA LEU A 175 5.97 -1.28 22.03
C LEU A 175 5.57 -2.29 23.09
N PRO A 176 6.33 -2.40 24.20
CA PRO A 176 5.89 -3.14 25.36
C PRO A 176 4.78 -2.35 26.07
N GLN A 177 3.67 -3.01 26.41
CA GLN A 177 2.55 -2.40 27.13
C GLN A 177 2.04 -1.12 26.46
N PRO A 178 1.50 -1.23 25.23
CA PRO A 178 1.00 -0.09 24.48
C PRO A 178 -0.16 0.60 25.20
N SER A 179 -0.20 1.93 25.09
CA SER A 179 -1.28 2.74 25.63
C SER A 179 -2.62 2.39 24.98
N ALA A 180 -3.70 2.36 25.77
CA ALA A 180 -5.04 2.01 25.30
C ALA A 180 -5.54 2.93 24.16
N GLY A 181 -5.03 4.17 24.10
CA GLY A 181 -5.41 5.16 23.10
C GLY A 181 -4.77 4.98 21.72
N LEU A 182 -3.98 3.92 21.47
CA LEU A 182 -3.29 3.71 20.19
C LEU A 182 -4.12 3.00 19.12
N GLY A 183 -5.24 2.36 19.48
CA GLY A 183 -6.12 1.65 18.54
C GLY A 183 -6.39 2.40 17.22
N PRO A 184 -6.62 3.73 17.25
CA PRO A 184 -6.86 4.52 16.04
C PRO A 184 -5.68 4.66 15.06
N LEU A 185 -4.45 4.30 15.47
CA LEU A 185 -3.29 4.24 14.59
C LEU A 185 -3.13 2.88 13.91
N LEU A 186 -3.88 1.86 14.35
CA LEU A 186 -3.84 0.53 13.76
C LEU A 186 -4.55 0.51 12.40
N PRO A 187 -4.05 -0.26 11.43
CA PRO A 187 -4.71 -0.42 10.15
C PRO A 187 -5.98 -1.27 10.31
N PRO A 188 -6.94 -1.15 9.39
CA PRO A 188 -8.12 -2.00 9.40
C PRO A 188 -7.73 -3.48 9.23
N ALA A 189 -8.42 -4.33 9.96
CA ALA A 189 -8.32 -5.78 9.86
C ALA A 189 -9.57 -6.31 9.14
N PRO A 190 -9.48 -6.77 7.88
CA PRO A 190 -10.64 -7.37 7.22
C PRO A 190 -11.07 -8.63 7.98
N ALA A 191 -12.38 -8.75 8.23
CA ALA A 191 -13.01 -9.93 8.84
C ALA A 191 -13.14 -11.07 7.81
N VAL A 192 -12.01 -11.54 7.29
CA VAL A 192 -11.94 -12.66 6.35
C VAL A 192 -11.35 -13.87 7.06
N GLU A 193 -12.00 -15.01 6.89
CA GLU A 193 -11.58 -16.26 7.50
C GLU A 193 -10.22 -16.74 6.93
N PRO A 194 -9.27 -17.16 7.79
CA PRO A 194 -8.01 -17.75 7.37
C PRO A 194 -8.20 -18.98 6.48
N ARG A 195 -7.46 -19.06 5.38
CA ARG A 195 -7.49 -20.20 4.45
C ARG A 195 -6.11 -20.58 3.94
N SER A 196 -5.92 -21.84 3.60
CA SER A 196 -4.70 -22.31 2.92
C SER A 196 -4.81 -22.18 1.41
N THR A 197 -3.73 -21.77 0.74
CA THR A 197 -3.72 -21.50 -0.71
C THR A 197 -2.55 -22.13 -1.46
N GLY A 198 -1.82 -23.06 -0.83
CA GLY A 198 -0.60 -23.65 -1.40
C GLY A 198 0.59 -22.70 -1.30
N ALA A 199 0.75 -21.80 -2.26
CA ALA A 199 1.76 -20.75 -2.28
C ALA A 199 1.15 -19.37 -2.58
N LEU A 200 1.92 -18.31 -2.31
CA LEU A 200 1.58 -16.94 -2.66
C LEU A 200 2.74 -16.33 -3.47
N GLY A 201 2.45 -15.90 -4.68
CA GLY A 201 3.36 -15.19 -5.57
C GLY A 201 3.09 -13.69 -5.56
N LEU A 202 4.15 -12.91 -5.59
CA LEU A 202 4.11 -11.45 -5.57
C LEU A 202 4.97 -10.89 -6.70
N ILE A 203 4.40 -9.96 -7.45
CA ILE A 203 5.10 -9.09 -8.39
C ILE A 203 4.73 -7.65 -8.07
N GLU A 204 5.70 -6.81 -7.78
CA GLU A 204 5.50 -5.38 -7.55
C GLU A 204 6.29 -4.57 -8.56
N THR A 205 5.62 -3.63 -9.19
CA THR A 205 6.16 -2.83 -10.31
C THR A 205 5.92 -1.36 -10.07
N ILE A 206 6.64 -0.51 -10.80
CA ILE A 206 6.24 0.88 -11.00
C ILE A 206 5.29 0.96 -12.20
N GLY A 207 4.14 1.60 -11.99
CA GLY A 207 3.16 1.84 -13.03
C GLY A 207 2.07 0.77 -13.14
N TYR A 208 0.90 1.23 -13.58
CA TYR A 208 -0.29 0.42 -13.76
C TYR A 208 -0.19 -0.51 -14.95
N ALA A 209 0.34 -0.01 -16.06
CA ALA A 209 0.48 -0.82 -17.23
C ALA A 209 1.41 -2.01 -16.91
N THR A 210 2.57 -1.77 -16.30
CA THR A 210 3.55 -2.83 -16.00
C THR A 210 2.95 -3.98 -15.18
N VAL A 211 2.19 -3.68 -14.12
CA VAL A 211 1.61 -4.73 -13.26
C VAL A 211 0.54 -5.56 -13.99
N VAL A 212 -0.27 -4.93 -14.86
CA VAL A 212 -1.33 -5.62 -15.60
C VAL A 212 -0.73 -6.62 -16.58
N GLY A 213 0.32 -6.23 -17.29
CA GLY A 213 0.99 -7.09 -18.26
C GLY A 213 1.76 -8.20 -17.56
N SER A 214 2.33 -7.91 -16.40
CA SER A 214 2.95 -8.92 -15.54
C SER A 214 1.93 -9.95 -15.04
N ALA A 215 0.77 -9.51 -14.56
CA ALA A 215 -0.31 -10.39 -14.10
C ALA A 215 -0.91 -11.23 -15.24
N ASP A 216 -1.04 -10.68 -16.45
CA ASP A 216 -1.43 -11.43 -17.64
C ASP A 216 -0.39 -12.50 -18.00
N ALA A 217 0.90 -12.18 -17.93
CA ALA A 217 1.98 -13.15 -18.15
C ALA A 217 1.98 -14.26 -17.09
N MET A 218 1.73 -13.93 -15.82
CA MET A 218 1.58 -14.90 -14.72
C MET A 218 0.48 -15.92 -15.04
N LEU A 219 -0.71 -15.44 -15.43
CA LEU A 219 -1.88 -16.27 -15.75
C LEU A 219 -1.69 -17.13 -17.01
N LYS A 220 -0.89 -16.68 -17.97
CA LYS A 220 -0.59 -17.44 -19.19
C LYS A 220 0.47 -18.52 -18.97
N ALA A 221 1.32 -18.35 -17.97
CA ALA A 221 2.42 -19.26 -17.70
C ALA A 221 2.02 -20.48 -16.88
N ALA A 222 1.06 -20.35 -15.95
CA ALA A 222 0.69 -21.42 -15.03
C ALA A 222 -0.74 -21.27 -14.48
N ASP A 223 -1.25 -22.33 -13.84
CA ASP A 223 -2.57 -22.33 -13.19
C ASP A 223 -2.51 -21.62 -11.84
N VAL A 224 -2.59 -20.29 -11.89
CA VAL A 224 -2.63 -19.42 -10.71
C VAL A 224 -3.88 -18.54 -10.72
N GLN A 225 -4.30 -18.12 -9.54
CA GLN A 225 -5.39 -17.15 -9.37
C GLN A 225 -4.81 -15.80 -8.95
N ILE A 226 -5.05 -14.74 -9.74
CA ILE A 226 -4.79 -13.36 -9.28
C ILE A 226 -5.87 -12.99 -8.24
N GLU A 227 -5.43 -12.79 -7.01
CA GLU A 227 -6.29 -12.41 -5.90
C GLU A 227 -6.57 -10.91 -5.90
N ARG A 228 -5.54 -10.11 -6.17
CA ARG A 228 -5.61 -8.66 -6.12
C ARG A 228 -4.48 -7.99 -6.89
N LEU A 229 -4.78 -6.82 -7.46
CA LEU A 229 -3.82 -5.78 -7.79
C LEU A 229 -3.88 -4.70 -6.69
N SER A 230 -2.88 -4.67 -5.82
CA SER A 230 -2.83 -3.74 -4.70
C SER A 230 -2.08 -2.48 -5.12
N ILE A 231 -2.83 -1.40 -5.34
CA ILE A 231 -2.26 -0.08 -5.64
C ILE A 231 -1.70 0.52 -4.36
N GLY A 232 -0.39 0.75 -4.37
CA GLY A 232 0.33 1.41 -3.30
C GLY A 232 0.43 2.91 -3.49
N SER A 233 1.46 3.47 -2.90
CA SER A 233 1.86 4.86 -3.09
C SER A 233 3.22 4.92 -3.79
N GLY A 234 3.59 6.09 -4.32
CA GLY A 234 4.87 6.20 -5.05
C GLY A 234 4.85 5.52 -6.43
N GLY A 235 3.68 5.27 -7.01
CA GLY A 235 3.56 4.62 -8.31
C GLY A 235 3.69 3.09 -8.27
N ARG A 236 3.91 2.50 -7.08
CA ARG A 236 4.03 1.05 -6.90
C ARG A 236 2.69 0.35 -6.91
N ILE A 237 2.62 -0.77 -7.62
CA ILE A 237 1.45 -1.65 -7.63
C ILE A 237 1.92 -3.09 -7.56
N ALA A 238 1.26 -3.89 -6.73
CA ALA A 238 1.60 -5.30 -6.56
C ALA A 238 0.48 -6.23 -7.06
N ALA A 239 0.83 -7.22 -7.88
CA ALA A 239 -0.02 -8.37 -8.18
C ALA A 239 0.24 -9.48 -7.16
N LEU A 240 -0.83 -10.00 -6.57
CA LEU A 240 -0.80 -11.14 -5.65
C LEU A 240 -1.50 -12.33 -6.30
N ALA A 241 -0.81 -13.46 -6.39
CA ALA A 241 -1.31 -14.68 -7.03
C ALA A 241 -1.21 -15.88 -6.10
N THR A 242 -2.24 -16.73 -6.07
CA THR A 242 -2.25 -17.98 -5.30
C THR A 242 -2.32 -19.20 -6.23
N GLY A 243 -1.88 -20.35 -5.74
CA GLY A 243 -1.87 -21.59 -6.51
C GLY A 243 -0.95 -22.65 -5.90
N HIS A 244 -0.73 -23.74 -6.62
CA HIS A 244 0.29 -24.72 -6.24
C HIS A 244 1.70 -24.10 -6.32
N LEU A 245 2.65 -24.63 -5.54
CA LEU A 245 3.98 -24.03 -5.42
C LEU A 245 4.71 -23.92 -6.76
N ASP A 246 4.68 -24.98 -7.56
CA ASP A 246 5.38 -25.01 -8.85
C ASP A 246 4.73 -24.04 -9.85
N ASP A 247 3.39 -23.96 -9.87
CA ASP A 247 2.64 -23.01 -10.69
C ASP A 247 2.94 -21.56 -10.30
N VAL A 248 2.95 -21.25 -9.00
CA VAL A 248 3.26 -19.93 -8.49
C VAL A 248 4.72 -19.54 -8.81
N GLN A 249 5.67 -20.47 -8.71
CA GLN A 249 7.06 -20.21 -9.10
C GLN A 249 7.22 -19.93 -10.59
N ALA A 250 6.51 -20.68 -11.45
CA ALA A 250 6.51 -20.46 -12.88
C ALA A 250 5.85 -19.11 -13.24
N ALA A 251 4.70 -18.82 -12.64
CA ALA A 251 3.96 -17.57 -12.81
C ALA A 251 4.81 -16.35 -12.41
N VAL A 252 5.39 -16.34 -11.20
CA VAL A 252 6.23 -15.22 -10.73
C VAL A 252 7.44 -15.01 -11.64
N ARG A 253 8.07 -16.07 -12.15
CA ARG A 253 9.18 -15.92 -13.11
C ARG A 253 8.73 -15.24 -14.39
N ALA A 254 7.64 -15.70 -15.00
CA ALA A 254 7.09 -15.11 -16.22
C ALA A 254 6.63 -13.66 -16.00
N GLY A 255 5.99 -13.39 -14.85
CA GLY A 255 5.56 -12.04 -14.46
C GLY A 255 6.73 -11.08 -14.26
N ALA A 256 7.82 -11.53 -13.62
CA ALA A 256 9.02 -10.71 -13.41
C ALA A 256 9.77 -10.40 -14.72
N GLU A 257 9.84 -11.38 -15.64
CA GLU A 257 10.39 -11.19 -16.98
C GLU A 257 9.54 -10.19 -17.78
N ALA A 258 8.21 -10.31 -17.74
CA ALA A 258 7.29 -9.38 -18.37
C ALA A 258 7.39 -7.97 -17.76
N ALA A 259 7.46 -7.84 -16.43
CA ALA A 259 7.63 -6.56 -15.75
C ALA A 259 8.88 -5.84 -16.24
N THR A 260 10.01 -6.55 -16.32
CA THR A 260 11.29 -6.02 -16.78
C THR A 260 11.26 -5.60 -18.26
N ALA A 261 10.48 -6.30 -19.08
CA ALA A 261 10.33 -5.97 -20.50
C ALA A 261 9.40 -4.77 -20.75
N LEU A 262 8.37 -4.61 -19.92
CA LEU A 262 7.32 -3.59 -20.09
C LEU A 262 7.61 -2.28 -19.37
N GLY A 263 8.36 -2.33 -18.27
CA GLY A 263 8.61 -1.19 -17.38
C GLY A 263 9.60 -1.53 -16.27
N GLU A 264 9.34 -1.05 -15.06
CA GLU A 264 10.23 -1.24 -13.91
C GLU A 264 9.65 -2.26 -12.93
N LEU A 265 10.39 -3.35 -12.72
CA LEU A 265 10.16 -4.32 -11.66
C LEU A 265 10.80 -3.80 -10.36
N ASP A 266 10.00 -3.58 -9.32
CA ASP A 266 10.47 -3.13 -8.01
C ASP A 266 10.88 -4.33 -7.15
N ALA A 267 10.03 -5.35 -7.05
CA ALA A 267 10.30 -6.55 -6.29
C ALA A 267 9.48 -7.75 -6.80
N SER A 268 9.97 -8.96 -6.56
CA SER A 268 9.21 -10.20 -6.76
C SER A 268 9.53 -11.20 -5.65
N ALA A 269 8.54 -12.03 -5.27
CA ALA A 269 8.74 -13.04 -4.24
C ALA A 269 7.77 -14.22 -4.38
N VAL A 270 8.20 -15.37 -3.84
CA VAL A 270 7.33 -16.53 -3.63
C VAL A 270 7.36 -16.89 -2.15
N VAL A 271 6.19 -16.90 -1.53
CA VAL A 271 5.98 -17.38 -0.17
C VAL A 271 5.41 -18.80 -0.25
N SER A 272 6.24 -19.79 0.09
CA SER A 272 5.81 -21.19 0.14
C SER A 272 4.98 -21.46 1.40
N ARG A 273 3.81 -22.09 1.25
CA ARG A 273 2.89 -22.40 2.37
C ARG A 273 2.65 -21.18 3.24
N PRO A 274 2.08 -20.08 2.69
CA PRO A 274 1.86 -18.86 3.44
C PRO A 274 0.98 -19.15 4.67
N ASP A 275 1.21 -18.43 5.75
CA ASP A 275 0.34 -18.53 6.93
C ASP A 275 -1.12 -18.19 6.53
N PRO A 276 -2.13 -18.97 6.96
CA PRO A 276 -3.52 -18.68 6.62
C PRO A 276 -4.00 -17.28 7.04
N ALA A 277 -3.49 -16.74 8.14
CA ALA A 277 -3.81 -15.39 8.58
C ALA A 277 -3.20 -14.34 7.65
N LEU A 278 -1.99 -14.57 7.11
CA LEU A 278 -1.40 -13.71 6.08
C LEU A 278 -2.31 -13.62 4.85
N VAL A 279 -2.78 -14.77 4.35
CA VAL A 279 -3.66 -14.84 3.18
C VAL A 279 -4.95 -14.05 3.43
N ALA A 280 -5.56 -14.21 4.60
CA ALA A 280 -6.77 -13.48 4.98
C ALA A 280 -6.57 -11.95 5.05
N ARG A 281 -5.35 -11.45 5.25
CA ARG A 281 -5.08 -10.00 5.34
C ARG A 281 -4.61 -9.40 4.02
N PHE A 282 -3.80 -10.11 3.24
CA PHE A 282 -3.19 -9.58 2.01
C PHE A 282 -3.85 -10.08 0.72
N ALA A 283 -4.29 -11.35 0.69
CA ALA A 283 -4.72 -12.05 -0.52
C ALA A 283 -6.25 -12.30 -0.53
N THR A 284 -7.01 -11.24 -0.21
CA THR A 284 -8.47 -11.26 -0.29
C THR A 284 -8.93 -10.78 -1.65
N ALA A 285 -9.75 -11.58 -2.31
CA ALA A 285 -10.33 -11.28 -3.61
C ALA A 285 -10.96 -9.87 -3.58
N ALA A 286 -10.48 -8.95 -4.42
CA ALA A 286 -11.17 -7.69 -4.64
C ALA A 286 -12.40 -7.97 -5.52
N GLU A 287 -13.61 -7.62 -5.08
CA GLU A 287 -14.80 -7.71 -5.94
C GLU A 287 -14.62 -6.76 -7.15
N GLY A 288 -14.26 -7.31 -8.31
CA GLY A 288 -14.32 -6.55 -9.56
C GLY A 288 -15.65 -6.75 -10.26
N LEU A 289 -15.99 -5.75 -11.06
CA LEU A 289 -17.13 -5.77 -11.97
C LEU A 289 -16.84 -6.81 -13.08
N GLY A 290 -17.87 -7.53 -13.50
CA GLY A 290 -17.78 -8.79 -14.24
C GLY A 290 -16.92 -8.78 -15.50
N ALA A 291 -16.46 -9.98 -15.89
CA ALA A 291 -15.63 -10.23 -17.07
C ALA A 291 -16.25 -9.59 -18.33
N GLY A 292 -15.49 -8.68 -18.95
CA GLY A 292 -15.85 -8.06 -20.22
C GLY A 292 -15.58 -9.00 -21.40
N ALA A 293 -15.96 -8.58 -22.61
CA ALA A 293 -15.68 -9.34 -23.80
C ALA A 293 -14.16 -9.43 -24.04
N ARG A 294 -13.68 -10.60 -24.48
CA ARG A 294 -12.27 -10.92 -24.83
C ARG A 294 -11.76 -10.12 -26.04
N GLN A 295 -11.65 -8.81 -25.90
CA GLN A 295 -10.99 -7.93 -26.86
C GLN A 295 -9.57 -7.63 -26.39
N ALA A 296 -8.69 -7.35 -27.35
CA ALA A 296 -7.34 -6.91 -27.05
C ALA A 296 -7.41 -5.62 -26.21
N MET A 297 -6.42 -5.45 -25.35
CA MET A 297 -6.33 -4.30 -24.44
C MET A 297 -5.08 -3.50 -24.78
N GLY A 298 -5.24 -2.22 -25.05
CA GLY A 298 -4.15 -1.27 -25.17
C GLY A 298 -4.00 -0.50 -23.87
N LEU A 299 -2.79 -0.45 -23.33
CA LEU A 299 -2.46 0.28 -22.12
C LEU A 299 -1.39 1.31 -22.43
N ILE A 300 -1.65 2.57 -22.09
CA ILE A 300 -0.68 3.64 -22.17
C ILE A 300 -0.63 4.41 -20.87
N GLU A 301 0.58 4.68 -20.38
CA GLU A 301 0.82 5.36 -19.13
C GLU A 301 1.84 6.48 -19.31
N THR A 302 1.55 7.62 -18.71
CA THR A 302 2.38 8.82 -18.80
C THR A 302 2.57 9.44 -17.42
N ARG A 303 3.60 10.28 -17.31
CA ARG A 303 3.77 11.21 -16.20
C ARG A 303 3.13 12.57 -16.48
N SER A 304 1.95 12.57 -17.13
CA SER A 304 1.24 13.80 -17.49
C SER A 304 -0.18 13.50 -17.96
N THR A 305 -1.18 14.05 -17.28
CA THR A 305 -2.58 13.98 -17.74
C THR A 305 -2.76 14.63 -19.11
N VAL A 306 -2.01 15.69 -19.43
CA VAL A 306 -2.07 16.33 -20.75
C VAL A 306 -1.58 15.39 -21.84
N ALA A 307 -0.43 14.75 -21.62
CA ALA A 307 0.11 13.78 -22.57
C ALA A 307 -0.82 12.57 -22.72
N LEU A 308 -1.43 12.11 -21.61
CA LEU A 308 -2.37 11.00 -21.64
C LEU A 308 -3.61 11.32 -22.48
N VAL A 309 -4.21 12.50 -22.27
CA VAL A 309 -5.40 12.94 -23.03
C VAL A 309 -5.07 13.06 -24.51
N ARG A 310 -3.92 13.66 -24.85
CA ARG A 310 -3.44 13.77 -26.23
C ARG A 310 -3.26 12.38 -26.85
N ALA A 311 -2.59 11.47 -26.14
CA ALA A 311 -2.38 10.12 -26.60
C ALA A 311 -3.71 9.37 -26.82
N VAL A 312 -4.67 9.45 -25.88
CA VAL A 312 -5.99 8.83 -26.03
C VAL A 312 -6.74 9.38 -27.25
N ASP A 313 -6.76 10.70 -27.44
CA ASP A 313 -7.35 11.31 -28.64
C ASP A 313 -6.71 10.80 -29.93
N ARG A 314 -5.38 10.65 -29.94
CA ARG A 314 -4.63 10.10 -31.07
C ARG A 314 -4.94 8.63 -31.31
N MET A 315 -5.00 7.81 -30.27
CA MET A 315 -5.36 6.39 -30.32
C MET A 315 -6.74 6.18 -30.95
N LEU A 316 -7.76 6.91 -30.46
CA LEU A 316 -9.14 6.82 -30.93
C LEU A 316 -9.32 7.29 -32.38
N LYS A 317 -8.45 8.16 -32.89
CA LYS A 317 -8.45 8.61 -34.29
C LYS A 317 -7.69 7.69 -35.23
N ALA A 318 -6.72 6.93 -34.72
CA ALA A 318 -5.83 6.10 -35.52
C ALA A 318 -6.42 4.73 -35.87
N ALA A 319 -7.28 4.18 -35.01
CA ALA A 319 -7.86 2.85 -35.21
C ALA A 319 -9.26 2.72 -34.58
N ALA A 320 -9.99 1.68 -34.97
CA ALA A 320 -11.27 1.32 -34.38
C ALA A 320 -11.07 0.68 -33.00
N VAL A 321 -10.85 1.52 -31.99
CA VAL A 321 -10.74 1.13 -30.57
C VAL A 321 -11.71 1.95 -29.73
N GLU A 322 -12.15 1.37 -28.61
CA GLU A 322 -13.02 2.01 -27.63
C GLU A 322 -12.20 2.41 -26.41
N TYR A 323 -12.46 3.59 -25.86
CA TYR A 323 -11.83 4.01 -24.60
C TYR A 323 -12.62 3.43 -23.43
N GLU A 324 -11.96 2.58 -22.63
CA GLU A 324 -12.56 1.91 -21.49
C GLU A 324 -12.49 2.77 -20.22
N GLY A 325 -11.36 3.45 -20.02
CA GLY A 325 -11.19 4.30 -18.85
C GLY A 325 -9.76 4.76 -18.63
N SER A 326 -9.56 5.53 -17.56
CA SER A 326 -8.24 5.94 -17.10
C SER A 326 -8.08 5.65 -15.62
N TYR A 327 -6.83 5.54 -15.20
CA TYR A 327 -6.48 5.20 -13.84
C TYR A 327 -5.40 6.14 -13.32
N LYS A 328 -5.61 6.70 -12.13
CA LYS A 328 -4.63 7.52 -11.43
C LYS A 328 -3.91 6.66 -10.38
N VAL A 329 -2.67 6.31 -10.67
CA VAL A 329 -1.84 5.48 -9.77
C VAL A 329 -1.29 6.31 -8.59
N GLY A 330 -1.07 7.61 -8.82
CA GLY A 330 -0.29 8.45 -7.91
C GLY A 330 1.15 8.60 -8.39
N TYR A 331 1.96 9.40 -7.67
CA TYR A 331 3.33 9.72 -8.09
C TYR A 331 3.42 10.25 -9.54
N TYR A 332 2.46 11.12 -9.89
CA TYR A 332 2.32 11.73 -11.22
C TYR A 332 1.99 10.74 -12.37
N LEU A 333 1.82 9.45 -12.08
CA LEU A 333 1.48 8.43 -13.07
C LEU A 333 -0.03 8.37 -13.32
N THR A 334 -0.39 8.34 -14.59
CA THR A 334 -1.76 8.17 -15.06
C THR A 334 -1.77 7.25 -16.27
N ALA A 335 -2.66 6.25 -16.25
CA ALA A 335 -2.81 5.28 -17.31
C ALA A 335 -4.17 5.42 -18.01
N ALA A 336 -4.24 5.01 -19.26
CA ALA A 336 -5.47 4.90 -20.05
C ALA A 336 -5.55 3.52 -20.69
N VAL A 337 -6.77 3.04 -20.84
CA VAL A 337 -7.06 1.73 -21.39
C VAL A 337 -7.99 1.86 -22.59
N VAL A 338 -7.63 1.19 -23.68
CA VAL A 338 -8.46 1.07 -24.88
C VAL A 338 -8.70 -0.40 -25.23
N ARG A 339 -9.85 -0.70 -25.84
CA ARG A 339 -10.25 -2.05 -26.26
C ARG A 339 -10.52 -2.12 -27.76
N GLY A 340 -10.27 -3.27 -28.36
CA GLY A 340 -10.60 -3.52 -29.76
C GLY A 340 -9.97 -4.81 -30.29
N ASP A 341 -9.96 -4.96 -31.61
CA ASP A 341 -9.24 -6.06 -32.26
C ASP A 341 -7.72 -5.87 -32.11
N VAL A 342 -6.97 -6.98 -32.07
CA VAL A 342 -5.50 -6.97 -31.86
C VAL A 342 -4.78 -5.98 -32.78
N GLY A 343 -5.12 -5.99 -34.08
CA GLY A 343 -4.51 -5.08 -35.05
C GLY A 343 -4.87 -3.61 -34.81
N ALA A 344 -6.13 -3.33 -34.43
CA ALA A 344 -6.58 -1.98 -34.13
C ALA A 344 -5.90 -1.43 -32.87
N VAL A 345 -5.80 -2.26 -31.82
CA VAL A 345 -5.11 -1.89 -30.58
C VAL A 345 -3.62 -1.63 -30.81
N GLN A 346 -2.95 -2.43 -31.63
CA GLN A 346 -1.53 -2.21 -31.95
C GLN A 346 -1.32 -0.86 -32.65
N VAL A 347 -2.13 -0.56 -33.68
CA VAL A 347 -2.08 0.72 -34.41
C VAL A 347 -2.40 1.90 -33.48
N ALA A 348 -3.40 1.75 -32.61
CA ALA A 348 -3.73 2.76 -31.62
C ALA A 348 -2.53 3.03 -30.71
N ILE A 349 -1.97 2.00 -30.07
CA ILE A 349 -0.85 2.15 -29.12
C ILE A 349 0.39 2.76 -29.77
N ASP A 350 0.73 2.37 -31.00
CA ASP A 350 1.86 2.98 -31.71
C ASP A 350 1.63 4.48 -31.95
N ALA A 351 0.41 4.88 -32.35
CA ALA A 351 0.06 6.28 -32.53
C ALA A 351 0.01 7.06 -31.20
N GLY A 352 -0.52 6.45 -30.14
CA GLY A 352 -0.56 7.05 -28.81
C GLY A 352 0.83 7.24 -28.20
N ARG A 353 1.76 6.30 -28.46
CA ARG A 353 3.15 6.37 -28.01
C ARG A 353 3.87 7.61 -28.54
N GLU A 354 3.75 7.87 -29.84
CA GLU A 354 4.36 9.05 -30.49
C GLU A 354 3.86 10.35 -29.83
N GLU A 355 2.55 10.46 -29.65
CA GLU A 355 1.89 11.62 -29.07
C GLU A 355 2.24 11.83 -27.58
N ALA A 356 2.33 10.74 -26.82
CA ALA A 356 2.71 10.78 -25.41
C ALA A 356 4.15 11.28 -25.22
N VAL A 357 5.08 10.86 -26.10
CA VAL A 357 6.48 11.32 -26.11
C VAL A 357 6.60 12.77 -26.55
N GLU A 358 5.78 13.22 -27.51
CA GLU A 358 5.81 14.61 -27.97
C GLU A 358 5.32 15.60 -26.90
N HIS A 359 4.35 15.20 -26.08
CA HIS A 359 3.65 16.11 -25.17
C HIS A 359 3.83 15.80 -23.68
N GLY A 360 4.73 14.88 -23.34
CA GLY A 360 5.10 14.59 -21.96
C GLY A 360 6.10 13.46 -21.84
N GLU A 361 6.12 12.85 -20.67
CA GLU A 361 6.94 11.68 -20.40
C GLU A 361 6.07 10.43 -20.52
N LEU A 362 6.34 9.61 -21.53
CA LEU A 362 5.79 8.27 -21.64
C LEU A 362 6.49 7.35 -20.64
N VAL A 363 5.71 6.61 -19.86
CA VAL A 363 6.21 5.65 -18.87
C VAL A 363 6.15 4.24 -19.44
N SER A 364 5.01 3.87 -20.03
CA SER A 364 4.84 2.56 -20.68
C SER A 364 3.71 2.63 -21.70
N ALA A 365 3.80 1.84 -22.77
CA ALA A 365 2.78 1.72 -23.81
C ALA A 365 2.84 0.31 -24.41
N TYR A 366 1.78 -0.48 -24.28
CA TYR A 366 1.76 -1.83 -24.82
C TYR A 366 0.34 -2.36 -25.09
N ALA A 367 0.28 -3.41 -25.90
CA ALA A 367 -0.94 -4.12 -26.22
C ALA A 367 -0.93 -5.54 -25.64
N ILE A 368 -2.02 -5.95 -25.01
CA ILE A 368 -2.31 -7.34 -24.63
C ILE A 368 -3.27 -7.90 -25.68
N PRO A 369 -2.80 -8.79 -26.58
CA PRO A 369 -3.65 -9.32 -27.66
C PRO A 369 -4.86 -10.09 -27.14
N GLN A 370 -4.69 -10.79 -26.03
CA GLN A 370 -5.72 -11.62 -25.43
C GLN A 370 -5.56 -11.59 -23.92
N PRO A 371 -6.21 -10.63 -23.21
CA PRO A 371 -6.15 -10.55 -21.76
C PRO A 371 -6.84 -11.77 -21.14
N TYR A 372 -6.21 -12.35 -20.12
CA TYR A 372 -6.77 -13.51 -19.43
C TYR A 372 -8.00 -13.13 -18.58
N SER A 373 -9.09 -13.90 -18.65
CA SER A 373 -10.37 -13.54 -18.00
C SER A 373 -10.29 -13.45 -16.47
N GLY A 374 -9.36 -14.19 -15.86
CA GLY A 374 -9.10 -14.10 -14.42
C GLY A 374 -8.53 -12.76 -13.96
N LEU A 375 -7.99 -11.95 -14.88
CA LEU A 375 -7.45 -10.62 -14.60
C LEU A 375 -8.54 -9.54 -14.68
N GLU A 376 -9.48 -9.66 -15.60
CA GLU A 376 -10.45 -8.58 -15.90
C GLU A 376 -11.28 -8.17 -14.69
N GLY A 377 -11.75 -9.15 -13.91
CA GLY A 377 -12.46 -8.90 -12.65
C GLY A 377 -11.56 -8.41 -11.50
N ARG A 378 -10.32 -8.01 -11.76
CA ARG A 378 -9.37 -7.46 -10.77
C ARG A 378 -8.84 -6.08 -11.18
N LEU A 379 -9.25 -5.57 -12.35
CA LEU A 379 -8.78 -4.29 -12.86
C LEU A 379 -9.54 -3.13 -12.20
N PRO A 380 -8.84 -2.11 -11.68
CA PRO A 380 -9.44 -0.98 -10.97
C PRO A 380 -9.95 0.15 -11.88
N HIS A 381 -9.79 0.06 -13.21
CA HIS A 381 -10.21 1.08 -14.17
C HIS A 381 -11.61 0.78 -14.71
N VAL A 382 -12.65 1.08 -13.93
CA VAL A 382 -14.03 1.10 -14.44
C VAL A 382 -14.76 2.30 -13.87
#